data_AF-A0A976ILY2-F1
#
_entry.id   AF-A0A976ILY2-F1
#
_cell.length_a   1.000
_cell.length_b   1.000
_cell.length_c   1.000
_cell.angle_alpha   90.00
_cell.angle_beta   90.00
_cell.angle_gamma   90.00
#
_symmetry.space_group_name_H-M   'P 1'
#
loop_
_entity.id
_entity.type
_entity.pdbx_description
1 polymer ?
#
loop_
_entity_poly.entity_id
_entity_poly.type
_entity_poly.pdbx_seq_one_letter_code
_entity_poly.pdbx_strand_id
1 'polypeptide(L)'
;MTDNVRVELCEKEQKEPKLTQKELSAWLEARFNVKVIQVNISNTLKRAADLFANADTGTRRAKLHRTVNYPVMESALFEWFQLNCLGQHERRALEVQGSRLLRSA
;
A
#
# COMPACT_ATOMS: atom_id res chain seq x y z
N MET A 1 -1.74 9.85 -0.63
CA MET A 1 -0.83 10.58 0.27
C MET A 1 -0.55 9.71 1.48
N THR A 2 0.70 9.32 1.70
CA THR A 2 1.12 8.51 2.86
C THR A 2 1.20 9.37 4.12
N ASP A 3 1.24 8.75 5.30
CA ASP A 3 1.29 9.48 6.57
C ASP A 3 2.56 10.34 6.70
N ASN A 4 3.70 9.87 6.18
CA ASN A 4 4.92 10.66 6.14
C ASN A 4 4.74 11.98 5.34
N VAL A 5 4.06 11.91 4.18
CA VAL A 5 3.78 13.10 3.37
C VAL A 5 2.79 14.04 4.07
N ARG A 6 1.86 13.51 4.86
CA ARG A 6 0.94 14.32 5.69
C ARG A 6 1.69 15.06 6.79
N VAL A 7 2.64 14.40 7.45
CA VAL A 7 3.49 15.02 8.49
C VAL A 7 4.36 16.11 7.88
N GLU A 8 5.05 15.83 6.76
CA GLU A 8 5.88 16.84 6.08
C GLU A 8 5.05 18.04 5.58
N LEU A 9 3.81 17.83 5.14
CA LEU A 9 2.89 18.91 4.79
C LEU A 9 2.61 19.81 6.00
N CYS A 10 2.31 19.22 7.16
CA CYS A 10 2.05 19.97 8.39
C CYS A 10 3.30 20.72 8.88
N GLU A 11 4.49 20.13 8.77
CA GLU A 11 5.74 20.84 9.07
C GLU A 11 6.01 22.00 8.12
N LYS A 12 5.71 21.84 6.83
CA LYS A 12 5.90 22.88 5.82
C LYS A 12 5.00 24.08 6.09
N GLU A 13 3.75 23.84 6.50
CA GLU A 13 2.81 24.89 6.89
C GLU A 13 3.25 25.62 8.16
N GLN A 14 3.77 24.91 9.17
CA GLN A 14 4.34 25.55 10.37
C GLN A 14 5.58 26.40 10.06
N LYS A 15 6.44 25.95 9.16
CA LYS A 15 7.64 26.69 8.73
C LYS A 15 7.29 27.91 7.90
N GLU A 16 6.24 27.81 7.08
CA GLU A 16 5.82 28.84 6.13
C GLU A 16 4.29 29.04 6.14
N PRO A 17 3.72 29.64 7.20
CA PRO A 17 2.26 29.77 7.37
C PRO A 17 1.61 30.73 6.38
N LYS A 18 2.41 31.44 5.57
CA LYS A 18 1.93 32.35 4.52
C LYS A 18 1.56 31.62 3.23
N LEU A 19 1.96 30.35 3.08
CA LEU A 19 1.63 29.57 1.89
C LEU A 19 0.13 29.29 1.83
N THR A 20 -0.46 29.59 0.69
CA THR A 20 -1.83 29.23 0.39
C THR A 20 -1.96 27.71 0.20
N GLN A 21 -3.17 27.19 0.37
CA GLN A 21 -3.44 25.75 0.14
C GLN A 21 -3.11 25.33 -1.30
N LYS A 22 -3.24 26.24 -2.28
CA LYS A 22 -2.85 25.98 -3.66
C LYS A 22 -1.34 25.82 -3.79
N GLU A 23 -0.56 26.68 -3.15
CA GLU A 23 0.90 26.58 -3.15
C GLU A 23 1.40 25.33 -2.42
N LEU A 24 0.75 24.95 -1.31
CA LEU A 24 1.04 23.69 -0.62
C LEU A 24 0.76 22.48 -1.51
N SER A 25 -0.29 22.51 -2.34
CA SER A 25 -0.56 21.44 -3.32
C SER A 25 0.49 21.37 -4.42
N ALA A 26 0.94 22.51 -4.94
CA ALA A 26 2.00 22.57 -5.94
C ALA A 26 3.34 22.09 -5.37
N TRP A 27 3.64 22.43 -4.12
CA TRP A 27 4.82 21.95 -3.41
C TRP A 27 4.80 20.42 -3.23
N LEU A 28 3.65 19.84 -2.85
CA LEU A 28 3.49 18.38 -2.74
C LEU A 28 3.67 17.66 -4.09
N GLU A 29 3.14 18.24 -5.16
CA GLU A 29 3.29 17.71 -6.51
C GLU A 29 4.76 17.77 -6.95
N ALA A 30 5.45 18.89 -6.72
CA ALA A 30 6.87 19.04 -7.05
C ALA A 30 7.79 18.12 -6.22
N ARG A 31 7.50 17.92 -4.93
CA ARG A 31 8.38 17.19 -4.01
C ARG A 31 8.17 15.69 -4.02
N PHE A 32 6.93 15.24 -4.10
CA PHE A 32 6.54 13.83 -3.95
C PHE A 32 5.83 13.25 -5.16
N ASN A 33 5.59 14.05 -6.22
CA ASN A 33 4.75 13.68 -7.36
C ASN A 33 3.33 13.26 -6.93
N VAL A 34 2.82 13.88 -5.85
CA VAL A 34 1.48 13.61 -5.31
C VAL A 34 0.58 14.80 -5.58
N LYS A 35 -0.38 14.62 -6.51
CA LYS A 35 -1.41 15.62 -6.77
C LYS A 35 -2.52 15.54 -5.70
N VAL A 36 -2.79 16.66 -5.03
CA VAL A 36 -3.75 16.75 -3.93
C VAL A 36 -4.69 17.92 -4.16
N ILE A 37 -6.00 17.69 -4.01
CA ILE A 37 -7.01 18.76 -4.07
C ILE A 37 -7.01 19.59 -2.79
N GLN A 38 -7.42 20.86 -2.91
CA GLN A 38 -7.43 21.82 -1.80
C GLN A 38 -8.16 21.31 -0.53
N VAL A 39 -9.30 20.64 -0.70
CA VAL A 39 -10.07 20.05 0.42
C VAL A 39 -9.24 19.06 1.24
N ASN A 40 -8.41 18.25 0.58
CA ASN A 40 -7.56 17.27 1.25
C ASN A 40 -6.44 17.95 2.06
N ILE A 41 -5.92 19.08 1.60
CA ILE A 41 -4.95 19.88 2.36
C ILE A 41 -5.61 20.42 3.63
N SER A 42 -6.77 21.08 3.50
CA SER A 42 -7.53 21.58 4.64
C SER A 42 -7.84 20.48 5.68
N ASN A 43 -8.32 19.33 5.23
CA ASN A 43 -8.63 18.20 6.10
C ASN A 43 -7.38 17.60 6.77
N THR A 44 -6.24 17.61 6.09
CA THR A 44 -4.97 17.11 6.64
C THR A 44 -4.44 18.07 7.71
N LEU A 45 -4.45 19.38 7.45
CA LEU A 45 -4.01 20.41 8.40
C LEU A 45 -4.87 20.42 9.67
N LYS A 46 -6.20 20.23 9.56
CA LYS A 46 -7.09 20.10 10.72
C LYS A 46 -6.73 18.92 11.63
N ARG A 47 -6.13 17.86 11.07
CA ARG A 47 -5.73 16.65 11.79
C ARG A 47 -4.24 16.64 12.14
N ALA A 48 -3.56 17.77 12.01
CA ALA A 48 -2.11 17.87 12.25
C ALA A 48 -1.73 17.32 13.65
N ALA A 49 -2.48 17.67 14.69
CA ALA A 49 -2.23 17.19 16.05
C ALA A 49 -2.26 15.66 16.17
N ASP A 50 -3.27 15.02 15.57
CA ASP A 50 -3.37 13.55 15.53
C ASP A 50 -2.20 12.93 14.76
N LEU A 51 -1.80 13.57 13.65
CA LEU A 51 -0.74 13.07 12.79
C LEU A 51 0.62 13.09 13.50
N PHE A 52 0.92 14.14 14.27
CA PHE A 52 2.15 14.23 15.06
C PHE A 52 2.13 13.23 16.24
N ALA A 53 1.01 13.09 16.94
CA ALA A 53 0.89 12.14 18.05
C ALA A 53 1.08 10.67 17.59
N ASN A 54 0.61 10.33 16.39
CA ASN A 54 0.75 8.99 15.83
C ASN A 54 2.06 8.76 15.07
N ALA A 55 2.88 9.79 14.85
CA ALA A 55 4.18 9.66 14.17
C ALA A 55 5.25 9.00 15.06
N ASP A 56 5.15 9.20 16.39
CA ASP A 56 6.12 8.70 17.39
C ASP A 56 5.84 7.26 17.83
N THR A 57 4.59 6.80 17.71
CA THR A 57 4.29 5.38 17.87
C THR A 57 4.74 4.69 16.59
N GLY A 58 5.70 3.75 16.68
CA GLY A 58 6.36 3.03 15.56
C GLY A 58 5.45 2.29 14.56
N THR A 59 4.16 2.58 14.56
CA THR A 59 3.12 2.29 13.59
C THR A 59 3.33 2.93 12.21
N ARG A 60 4.58 3.15 11.76
CA ARG A 60 4.89 3.45 10.34
C ARG A 60 4.48 2.32 9.38
N ARG A 61 4.14 1.15 9.93
CA ARG A 61 3.40 0.06 9.26
C ARG A 61 2.09 -0.24 9.99
N ALA A 62 1.38 0.77 10.49
CA ALA A 62 -0.05 0.62 10.74
C ALA A 62 -0.60 0.05 9.44
N LYS A 63 -1.02 -1.22 9.51
CA LYS A 63 -1.55 -2.02 8.42
C LYS A 63 -2.26 -1.06 7.48
N LEU A 64 -1.86 -1.01 6.21
CA LEU A 64 -2.75 -0.47 5.20
C LEU A 64 -4.07 -1.16 5.47
N HIS A 65 -5.00 -0.45 6.12
CA HIS A 65 -6.35 -0.94 6.34
C HIS A 65 -7.04 -0.76 5.00
N ARG A 66 -6.50 -1.44 3.98
CA ARG A 66 -7.25 -1.77 2.80
C ARG A 66 -8.33 -2.67 3.36
N THR A 67 -9.52 -2.10 3.44
CA THR A 67 -10.72 -2.89 3.62
C THR A 67 -10.69 -3.94 2.53
N VAL A 68 -10.60 -5.20 2.93
CA VAL A 68 -10.72 -6.32 2.01
C VAL A 68 -12.17 -6.31 1.54
N ASN A 69 -12.40 -5.90 0.30
CA ASN A 69 -13.76 -5.70 -0.21
C ASN A 69 -14.51 -7.03 -0.34
N TYR A 70 -13.77 -8.13 -0.59
CA TYR A 70 -14.34 -9.46 -0.81
C TYR A 70 -13.53 -10.54 -0.09
N PRO A 71 -13.59 -10.62 1.25
CA PRO A 71 -12.70 -11.50 2.02
C PRO A 71 -12.86 -12.97 1.67
N VAL A 72 -14.09 -13.42 1.40
CA VAL A 72 -14.36 -14.81 1.01
C VAL A 72 -13.82 -15.11 -0.39
N MET A 73 -13.99 -14.19 -1.33
CA MET A 73 -13.51 -14.36 -2.71
C MET A 73 -11.98 -14.35 -2.78
N GLU A 74 -11.33 -13.41 -2.08
CA GLU A 74 -9.87 -13.33 -2.03
C GLU A 74 -9.26 -14.61 -1.40
N SER A 75 -9.87 -15.13 -0.33
CA SER A 75 -9.46 -16.41 0.26
C SER A 75 -9.64 -17.58 -0.70
N ALA A 76 -10.81 -17.70 -1.35
CA ALA A 76 -11.07 -18.77 -2.30
C ALA A 76 -10.13 -18.72 -3.53
N LEU A 77 -9.81 -17.52 -4.02
CA LEU A 77 -8.83 -17.34 -5.09
C LEU A 77 -7.41 -17.71 -4.65
N PHE A 78 -7.05 -17.37 -3.42
CA PHE A 78 -5.75 -17.73 -2.87
C PHE A 78 -5.59 -19.25 -2.73
N GLU A 79 -6.60 -19.94 -2.18
CA GLU A 79 -6.62 -21.40 -2.10
C GLU A 79 -6.56 -22.04 -3.49
N TRP A 80 -7.35 -21.55 -4.44
CA TRP A 80 -7.32 -22.03 -5.82
C TRP A 80 -5.93 -21.84 -6.44
N PHE A 81 -5.29 -20.70 -6.23
CA PHE A 81 -3.95 -20.41 -6.73
C PHE A 81 -2.90 -21.35 -6.13
N GLN A 82 -2.96 -21.63 -4.83
CA GLN A 82 -2.04 -22.57 -4.19
C GLN A 82 -2.19 -23.98 -4.78
N LEU A 83 -3.42 -24.46 -4.96
CA LEU A 83 -3.69 -25.80 -5.49
C LEU A 83 -3.32 -25.94 -6.97
N ASN A 84 -3.53 -24.91 -7.78
CA ASN A 84 -3.46 -25.01 -9.24
C ASN A 84 -2.20 -24.40 -9.85
N CYS A 85 -1.56 -23.44 -9.18
CA CYS A 85 -0.37 -22.77 -9.72
C CYS A 85 0.89 -23.19 -9.00
N LEU A 86 0.86 -23.32 -7.66
CA LEU A 86 2.02 -23.79 -6.90
C LEU A 86 2.16 -25.33 -6.94
N GLY A 87 1.04 -26.05 -6.90
CA GLY A 87 1.01 -27.52 -7.05
C GLY A 87 1.36 -28.06 -8.46
N GLN A 88 1.45 -27.19 -9.49
CA GLN A 88 1.85 -27.61 -10.83
C GLN A 88 3.35 -27.97 -10.95
N HIS A 89 4.19 -27.44 -10.07
CA HIS A 89 5.62 -27.79 -10.07
C HIS A 89 5.87 -29.25 -9.64
N GLU A 90 5.08 -29.75 -8.70
CA GLU A 90 5.20 -31.14 -8.21
C GLU A 90 4.51 -32.14 -9.15
N ARG A 91 3.34 -31.78 -9.72
CA ARG A 91 2.62 -32.66 -10.66
C ARG A 91 3.40 -32.88 -11.97
N ARG A 92 4.05 -31.83 -12.51
CA ARG A 92 4.92 -31.97 -13.70
C ARG A 92 6.17 -32.81 -13.39
N ALA A 93 6.72 -32.74 -12.18
CA ALA A 93 7.86 -33.57 -11.79
C ALA A 93 7.49 -35.07 -11.74
N LEU A 94 6.31 -35.39 -11.21
CA LEU A 94 5.82 -36.77 -11.12
C LEU A 94 5.43 -37.37 -12.49
N GLU A 95 4.81 -36.58 -13.39
CA GLU A 95 4.52 -37.04 -14.76
C GLU A 95 5.80 -37.33 -15.57
N VAL A 96 6.85 -36.51 -15.40
CA VAL A 96 8.14 -36.72 -16.07
C VAL A 96 8.85 -37.98 -15.56
N GLN A 97 8.74 -38.30 -14.26
CA GLN A 97 9.30 -39.53 -13.67
C GLN A 97 8.52 -40.79 -14.09
N GLY A 98 7.18 -40.76 -14.03
CA GLY A 98 6.34 -41.89 -14.49
C GLY A 98 6.55 -42.22 -15.97
N SER A 99 6.71 -41.19 -16.80
CA SER A 99 6.98 -41.34 -18.24
C SER A 99 8.40 -41.79 -18.58
N ARG A 100 9.35 -41.75 -17.64
CA ARG A 100 10.70 -42.32 -17.82
C ARG A 100 10.72 -43.80 -17.43
N LEU A 101 10.05 -44.18 -16.34
CA LEU A 101 10.01 -45.57 -15.86
C LEU A 101 9.28 -46.50 -16.85
N LEU A 102 8.21 -46.02 -17.50
CA LEU A 102 7.48 -46.78 -18.53
C LEU A 102 8.24 -46.91 -19.88
N ARG A 103 9.35 -46.18 -20.08
CA ARG A 103 10.19 -46.27 -21.29
C ARG A 103 11.50 -47.05 -21.08
N SER A 104 11.78 -47.47 -19.85
CA SER A 104 12.96 -48.25 -19.46
C SER A 104 12.64 -49.68 -19.03
N ALA A 105 11.39 -50.13 -19.20
CA ALA A 105 10.93 -51.50 -19.04
C ALA A 105 10.50 -52.04 -20.41
#